data_AF-A0A951PAV3-F1
#
_entry.id   AF-A0A951PAV3-F1
#
_cell.length_a   1.000
_cell.length_b   1.000
_cell.length_c   1.000
_cell.angle_alpha   90.00
_cell.angle_beta   90.00
_cell.angle_gamma   90.00
#
_symmetry.space_group_name_H-M   'P 1'
#
loop_
_entity.id
_entity.type
_entity.pdbx_description
1 polymer ?
#
loop_
_entity_poly.entity_id
_entity_poly.type
_entity_poly.pdbx_seq_one_letter_code
_entity_poly.pdbx_strand_id
1 'polypeptide(L)'
;ETISPRHVGRLLNEADLKPHQSQYWLNPPPDPQFDAKVNEICEVYLSAIERTEPGERTISIDEMTGTQALERHVIDKPMRPGKREREFEYTRHGTCW
;
A
#
# COMPACT_ATOMS: atom_id res chain seq x y z
N GLU A 1 27.53 -26.97 8.31
CA GLU A 1 27.12 -26.43 9.62
C GLU A 1 25.65 -26.01 9.56
N THR A 2 24.87 -26.29 10.60
CA THR A 2 23.42 -26.03 10.61
C THR A 2 23.13 -24.97 11.66
N ILE A 3 22.69 -23.79 11.26
CA ILE A 3 22.36 -22.69 12.18
C ILE A 3 20.95 -22.91 12.72
N SER A 4 20.77 -22.83 14.04
CA SER A 4 19.42 -22.96 14.64
C SER A 4 18.57 -21.70 14.42
N PRO A 5 17.24 -21.82 14.21
CA PRO A 5 16.35 -20.67 14.06
C PRO A 5 16.41 -19.69 15.24
N ARG A 6 16.60 -20.20 16.46
CA ARG A 6 16.76 -19.38 17.68
C ARG A 6 18.03 -18.53 17.65
N HIS A 7 19.11 -19.07 17.09
CA HIS A 7 20.36 -18.33 16.95
C HIS A 7 20.19 -17.15 15.97
N VAL A 8 19.52 -17.38 14.83
CA VAL A 8 19.19 -16.32 13.88
C VAL A 8 18.29 -15.25 14.52
N GLY A 9 17.24 -15.67 15.25
CA GLY A 9 16.34 -14.73 15.92
C GLY A 9 17.04 -13.85 16.95
N ARG A 10 18.03 -14.38 17.69
CA ARG A 10 18.83 -13.61 18.63
C ARG A 10 19.68 -12.56 17.91
N LEU A 11 20.38 -12.94 16.84
CA LEU A 11 21.20 -12.00 16.04
C LEU A 11 20.35 -10.87 15.44
N LEU A 12 19.17 -11.19 14.92
CA LEU A 12 18.25 -10.19 14.37
C LEU A 12 17.74 -9.23 15.45
N ASN A 13 17.41 -9.73 16.63
CA ASN A 13 17.00 -8.90 17.77
C ASN A 13 18.14 -8.01 18.27
N GLU A 14 19.37 -8.54 18.36
CA GLU A 14 20.57 -7.77 18.73
C GLU A 14 20.84 -6.62 17.74
N ALA A 15 20.58 -6.85 16.46
CA ALA A 15 20.69 -5.83 15.41
C ALA A 15 19.45 -4.91 15.29
N ASP A 16 18.42 -5.11 16.12
CA ASP A 16 17.10 -4.46 16.02
C ASP A 16 16.50 -4.50 14.60
N LEU A 17 16.65 -5.65 13.94
CA LEU A 17 16.08 -5.93 12.62
C LEU A 17 14.85 -6.81 12.76
N LYS A 18 13.77 -6.45 12.04
CA LYS A 18 12.50 -7.18 12.08
C LYS A 18 12.06 -7.57 10.67
N PRO A 19 12.65 -8.63 10.05
CA PRO A 19 12.37 -9.04 8.67
C PRO A 19 10.92 -9.45 8.39
N HIS A 20 10.17 -9.78 9.43
CA HIS A 20 8.76 -10.14 9.35
C HIS A 20 7.84 -8.91 9.42
N GLN A 21 8.38 -7.70 9.47
CA GLN A 21 7.61 -6.46 9.54
C GLN A 21 7.97 -5.58 8.35
N SER A 22 7.04 -5.45 7.41
CA SER A 22 7.09 -4.41 6.37
C SER A 22 6.12 -3.28 6.69
N GLN A 23 6.44 -2.09 6.18
CA GLN A 23 5.57 -0.92 6.21
C GLN A 23 5.28 -0.50 4.78
N TYR A 24 4.00 -0.53 4.42
CA TYR A 24 3.54 0.07 3.17
C TYR A 24 3.51 1.59 3.33
N TRP A 25 4.21 2.31 2.47
CA TRP A 25 4.28 3.78 2.55
C TRP A 25 4.33 4.38 1.15
N LEU A 26 3.15 4.69 0.62
CA LEU A 26 3.00 5.39 -0.66
C LEU A 26 2.95 6.90 -0.41
N ASN A 27 4.02 7.61 -0.76
CA ASN A 27 3.95 9.06 -0.92
C ASN A 27 3.56 9.35 -2.36
N PRO A 28 2.33 9.81 -2.64
CA PRO A 28 2.02 10.28 -3.98
C PRO A 28 2.97 11.44 -4.33
N PRO A 29 3.45 11.51 -5.58
CA PRO A 29 4.20 12.66 -6.04
C PRO A 29 3.32 13.93 -5.90
N PRO A 30 3.93 15.10 -5.64
CA PRO A 30 3.18 16.35 -5.52
C PRO A 30 2.45 16.64 -6.83
N ASP A 31 1.13 16.75 -6.75
CA ASP A 31 0.26 17.09 -7.87
C ASP A 31 -0.36 18.47 -7.61
N PRO A 32 -0.10 19.49 -8.46
CA PRO A 32 -0.72 20.82 -8.33
C PRO A 32 -2.25 20.80 -8.36
N GLN A 33 -2.86 19.75 -8.90
CA GLN A 33 -4.31 19.58 -9.00
C GLN A 33 -4.87 18.64 -7.93
N PHE A 34 -4.07 18.23 -6.95
CA PHE A 34 -4.47 17.27 -5.92
C PHE A 34 -5.78 17.66 -5.24
N ASP A 35 -5.86 18.90 -4.73
CA ASP A 35 -7.04 19.38 -4.01
C ASP A 35 -8.28 19.41 -4.90
N ALA A 36 -8.12 19.80 -6.18
CA ALA A 36 -9.23 19.83 -7.13
C ALA A 36 -9.79 18.42 -7.40
N LYS A 37 -8.90 17.43 -7.62
CA LYS A 37 -9.29 16.03 -7.85
C LYS A 37 -9.95 15.41 -6.63
N VAL A 38 -9.42 15.69 -5.43
CA VAL A 38 -10.00 15.21 -4.17
C VAL A 38 -11.41 15.79 -3.99
N ASN A 39 -11.59 17.09 -4.22
CA ASN A 39 -12.90 17.73 -4.10
C ASN A 39 -13.91 17.12 -5.08
N GLU A 40 -13.52 16.91 -6.34
CA GLU A 40 -14.38 16.26 -7.35
C GLU A 40 -14.84 14.87 -6.91
N ILE A 41 -13.93 14.03 -6.37
CA ILE A 41 -14.27 12.70 -5.85
C ILE A 41 -15.20 12.81 -4.63
N CYS A 42 -14.91 13.72 -3.70
CA CYS A 42 -15.74 13.94 -2.53
C CYS A 42 -17.16 14.39 -2.88
N GLU A 43 -17.31 15.25 -3.89
CA GLU A 43 -18.62 15.70 -4.40
C GLU A 43 -19.47 14.55 -4.95
N VAL A 44 -18.85 13.56 -5.60
CA VAL A 44 -19.54 12.34 -6.05
C VAL A 44 -20.14 11.59 -4.85
N TYR A 45 -19.39 11.42 -3.77
CA TYR A 45 -19.88 10.74 -2.57
C TYR A 45 -20.96 11.53 -1.83
N LEU A 46 -20.83 12.85 -1.75
CA LEU A 46 -21.81 13.71 -1.08
C LEU A 46 -23.15 13.70 -1.83
N SER A 47 -23.12 13.77 -3.16
CA SER A 47 -24.33 13.76 -3.99
C SER A 47 -24.94 12.36 -4.18
N ALA A 48 -24.26 11.29 -3.78
CA ALA A 48 -24.72 9.92 -3.95
C ALA A 48 -26.08 9.64 -3.27
N ILE A 49 -26.33 10.25 -2.11
CA ILE A 49 -27.59 10.08 -1.36
C ILE A 49 -28.75 10.70 -2.16
N GLU A 50 -28.60 11.94 -2.62
CA GLU A 50 -29.64 12.64 -3.38
C GLU A 50 -29.91 11.97 -4.73
N ARG A 51 -28.86 11.44 -5.38
CA ARG A 51 -28.97 10.69 -6.65
C ARG A 51 -29.65 9.33 -6.49
N THR A 52 -29.73 8.80 -5.27
CA THR A 52 -30.43 7.54 -5.02
C THR A 52 -31.96 7.70 -5.17
N GLU A 53 -32.51 8.87 -4.84
CA GLU A 53 -33.95 9.17 -4.93
C GLU A 53 -34.54 9.00 -6.35
N PRO A 54 -33.91 9.52 -7.43
CA PRO A 54 -34.35 9.25 -8.80
C PRO A 54 -34.00 7.84 -9.32
N GLY A 55 -33.36 6.99 -8.50
CA GLY A 55 -33.03 5.61 -8.83
C GLY A 55 -31.61 5.38 -9.36
N GLU A 56 -30.71 6.38 -9.28
CA GLU A 56 -29.30 6.17 -9.64
C GLU A 56 -28.56 5.41 -8.54
N ARG A 57 -27.57 4.61 -8.92
CA ARG A 57 -26.74 3.85 -7.97
C ARG A 57 -25.30 4.32 -8.07
N THR A 58 -24.75 4.75 -6.95
CA THR A 58 -23.31 5.02 -6.84
C THR A 58 -22.62 3.79 -6.29
N ILE A 59 -21.61 3.29 -6.99
CA ILE A 59 -20.82 2.11 -6.60
C ILE A 59 -19.38 2.57 -6.42
N SER A 60 -18.82 2.32 -5.24
CA SER A 60 -17.39 2.47 -4.98
C SER A 60 -16.73 1.10 -5.07
N ILE A 61 -15.71 1.01 -5.91
CA ILE A 61 -14.90 -0.19 -6.06
C ILE A 61 -13.49 0.22 -5.65
N ASP A 62 -13.01 -0.37 -4.56
CA ASP A 62 -11.62 -0.27 -4.16
C ASP A 62 -10.88 -1.54 -4.56
N GLU A 63 -9.62 -1.40 -4.94
CA GLU A 63 -8.81 -2.56 -5.27
C GLU A 63 -8.32 -3.23 -3.99
N MET A 64 -8.71 -4.50 -3.79
CA MET A 64 -8.25 -5.26 -2.65
C MET A 64 -6.78 -5.63 -2.80
N THR A 65 -5.91 -5.00 -2.02
CA THR A 65 -4.47 -5.29 -1.97
C THR A 65 -4.21 -6.71 -1.43
N GLY A 66 -4.11 -7.67 -2.35
CA GLY A 66 -3.77 -9.07 -2.09
C GLY A 66 -3.46 -9.88 -3.36
N THR A 67 -3.73 -9.31 -4.53
CA THR A 67 -3.58 -9.96 -5.84
C THR A 67 -2.27 -9.53 -6.49
N GLN A 68 -1.27 -10.40 -6.40
CA GLN A 68 0.04 -10.48 -7.10
C GLN A 68 0.67 -9.16 -7.61
N ALA A 69 1.75 -8.72 -6.95
CA ALA A 69 2.65 -7.68 -7.46
C ALA A 69 3.60 -8.28 -8.51
N LEU A 70 3.39 -7.96 -9.78
CA LEU A 70 4.17 -8.54 -10.89
C LEU A 70 5.51 -7.84 -11.11
N GLU A 71 5.53 -6.51 -11.01
CA GLU A 71 6.77 -5.73 -11.18
C GLU A 71 6.84 -4.64 -10.13
N ARG A 72 8.05 -4.37 -9.63
CA ARG A 72 8.30 -3.32 -8.64
C ARG A 72 8.70 -2.03 -9.34
N HIS A 73 8.06 -0.92 -8.98
CA HIS A 73 8.37 0.38 -9.55
C HIS A 73 9.65 0.98 -8.92
N VAL A 74 9.91 0.69 -7.64
CA VAL A 74 11.09 1.14 -6.90
C VAL A 74 11.64 0.00 -6.05
N ILE A 75 12.98 -0.05 -5.89
CA ILE A 75 13.63 -1.02 -4.99
C ILE A 75 13.26 -0.72 -3.54
N ASP A 76 12.91 -1.77 -2.78
CA ASP A 76 12.58 -1.65 -1.36
C ASP A 76 13.71 -1.00 -0.58
N LYS A 77 13.35 -0.13 0.37
CA LYS A 77 14.36 0.44 1.26
C LYS A 77 14.75 -0.65 2.27
N PRO A 78 16.04 -1.01 2.35
CA PRO A 78 16.48 -2.08 3.24
C PRO A 78 16.17 -1.71 4.68
N MET A 79 15.89 -2.74 5.49
CA MET A 79 15.77 -2.57 6.94
C MET A 79 17.02 -1.92 7.52
N ARG A 80 16.80 -1.10 8.56
CA ARG A 80 17.86 -0.54 9.39
C ARG A 80 17.46 -0.71 10.85
N PRO A 81 18.39 -0.68 11.81
CA PRO A 81 18.04 -0.66 13.23
C PRO A 81 16.97 0.42 13.50
N GLY A 82 15.88 0.04 14.16
CA GLY A 82 14.72 0.89 14.45
C GLY A 82 13.82 1.25 13.25
N LYS A 83 14.14 0.82 12.03
CA LYS A 83 13.35 1.09 10.81
C LYS A 83 13.02 -0.19 10.07
N ARG A 84 11.72 -0.45 9.95
CA ARG A 84 11.16 -1.55 9.16
C ARG A 84 11.48 -1.39 7.68
N GLU A 85 11.41 -2.50 6.96
CA GLU A 85 11.43 -2.50 5.51
C GLU A 85 10.26 -1.66 4.99
N ARG A 86 10.50 -0.89 3.93
CA ARG A 86 9.45 -0.10 3.29
C ARG A 86 9.25 -0.55 1.87
N GLU A 87 8.04 -1.05 1.62
CA GLU A 87 7.53 -1.39 0.31
C GLU A 87 6.92 -0.14 -0.32
N PHE A 88 7.33 0.19 -1.55
CA PHE A 88 6.99 1.46 -2.20
C PHE A 88 5.80 1.33 -3.14
N GLU A 89 5.98 0.64 -4.27
CA GLU A 89 5.00 0.64 -5.35
C GLU A 89 5.29 -0.52 -6.31
N TYR A 90 4.22 -1.11 -6.86
CA TYR A 90 4.28 -2.17 -7.84
C TYR A 90 3.33 -1.88 -9.01
N THR A 91 3.72 -2.32 -10.20
CA THR A 91 2.88 -2.28 -11.40
C THR A 91 2.11 -3.59 -11.50
N ARG A 92 0.78 -3.49 -11.59
CA ARG A 92 -0.11 -4.60 -11.91
C ARG A 92 -0.43 -4.55 -13.40
N HIS A 93 -0.01 -5.56 -14.14
CA HIS A 93 -0.24 -5.69 -15.59
C HIS A 93 -1.65 -6.19 -15.91
N GLY A 94 -2.69 -5.59 -15.30
CA GLY A 94 -4.08 -5.92 -15.56
C GLY A 94 -4.51 -7.33 -15.13
N THR A 95 -3.76 -7.99 -14.24
CA THR A 95 -4.12 -9.32 -13.74
C THR A 95 -5.25 -9.25 -12.73
N CYS A 96 -6.43 -9.70 -13.15
CA CYS A 96 -7.54 -10.08 -12.28
C CYS A 96 -7.41 -11.57 -11.95
N TRP A 97 -7.71 -11.98 -10.70
CA TRP A 97 -7.96 -13.39 -10.38
C TRP A 97 -9.33 -13.82 -10.90
#